data_AF-E4RWF5-F1
#
_entry.id   AF-E4RWF5-F1
#
_cell.length_a   1.000
_cell.length_b   1.000
_cell.length_c   1.000
_cell.angle_alpha   90.00
_cell.angle_beta   90.00
_cell.angle_gamma   90.00
#
_symmetry.space_group_name_H-M   'P 1'
#
loop_
_entity.id
_entity.type
_entity.pdbx_description
1 polymer ?
#
loop_
_entity_poly.entity_id
_entity_poly.type
_entity_poly.pdbx_seq_one_letter_code
_entity_poly.pdbx_strand_id
1 'polypeptide(L)'
;MRGLFILLLFPFVLCAQDRYVFQYPEMAGSLRLGIEKDSKSFWINPDRPPKYLNIATKPLKKTKGILISIRVDEETELYWAFGGGNLNATEVKPENAKDNIYSMERSSVAMYYGESMNLRILHAIFPLEASLRLADALQQDTPLQLWNSGKKTAYPLLAGKCTLKKGETYYICVYRQTPEADYLYYHLEDL
;
A
#
# COMPACT_ATOMS: atom_id res chain seq x y z
N MET A 1 -52.43 -21.66 8.27
CA MET A 1 -51.16 -21.67 7.50
C MET A 1 -50.11 -20.93 8.32
N ARG A 2 -49.14 -21.66 8.90
CA ARG A 2 -48.01 -21.09 9.65
C ARG A 2 -46.90 -20.80 8.64
N GLY A 3 -46.59 -19.52 8.41
CA GLY A 3 -45.48 -19.09 7.55
C GLY A 3 -44.16 -19.20 8.31
N LEU A 4 -43.31 -20.13 7.90
CA LEU A 4 -41.95 -20.31 8.38
C LEU A 4 -41.06 -19.27 7.67
N PHE A 5 -40.67 -18.20 8.36
CA PHE A 5 -39.66 -17.26 7.86
C PHE A 5 -38.27 -17.86 8.06
N ILE A 6 -37.65 -18.32 6.98
CA ILE A 6 -36.23 -18.72 6.96
C ILE A 6 -35.41 -17.42 6.87
N LEU A 7 -34.78 -17.03 7.99
CA LEU A 7 -33.75 -16.00 7.98
C LEU A 7 -32.49 -16.60 7.32
N LEU A 8 -32.24 -16.25 6.07
CA LEU A 8 -30.95 -16.47 5.42
C LEU A 8 -29.92 -15.55 6.08
N LEU A 9 -29.12 -16.09 6.99
CA LEU A 9 -27.90 -15.47 7.47
C LEU A 9 -26.90 -15.43 6.31
N PHE A 10 -26.87 -14.30 5.59
CA PHE A 10 -25.72 -13.97 4.76
C PHE A 10 -24.51 -13.85 5.67
N PRO A 11 -23.41 -14.59 5.44
CA PRO A 11 -22.18 -14.32 6.15
C PRO A 11 -21.72 -12.94 5.68
N PHE A 12 -21.84 -11.95 6.55
CA PHE A 12 -21.11 -10.70 6.42
C PHE A 12 -19.63 -11.07 6.44
N VAL A 13 -19.02 -11.20 5.26
CA VAL A 13 -17.57 -11.15 5.13
C VAL A 13 -17.22 -9.72 5.55
N LEU A 14 -16.73 -9.57 6.78
CA LEU A 14 -16.08 -8.34 7.22
C LEU A 14 -14.84 -8.20 6.35
N CYS A 15 -14.99 -7.55 5.20
CA CYS A 15 -13.87 -7.21 4.34
C CYS A 15 -13.03 -6.21 5.15
N ALA A 16 -11.84 -6.63 5.54
CA ALA A 16 -10.89 -5.76 6.20
C ALA A 16 -10.44 -4.68 5.20
N GLN A 17 -11.16 -3.57 5.11
CA GLN A 17 -10.64 -2.36 5.75
C GLN A 17 -9.16 -2.01 5.51
N ASP A 18 -8.58 -2.05 4.30
CA ASP A 18 -7.16 -1.66 4.14
C ASP A 18 -7.02 -0.17 4.51
N ARG A 19 -6.54 0.13 5.73
CA ARG A 19 -6.55 1.48 6.33
C ARG A 19 -5.57 2.47 5.68
N TYR A 20 -4.73 2.01 4.75
CA TYR A 20 -3.88 2.85 3.91
C TYR A 20 -4.34 2.86 2.44
N VAL A 21 -5.65 2.69 2.23
CA VAL A 21 -6.28 3.03 0.96
C VAL A 21 -6.42 4.54 0.89
N PHE A 22 -5.86 5.15 -0.15
CA PHE A 22 -5.85 6.58 -0.32
C PHE A 22 -7.10 7.00 -1.11
N GLN A 23 -8.15 7.36 -0.38
CA GLN A 23 -9.34 7.98 -0.96
C GLN A 23 -9.34 9.47 -0.67
N TYR A 24 -8.68 10.24 -1.54
CA TYR A 24 -8.91 11.68 -1.62
C TYR A 24 -9.70 11.96 -2.90
N PRO A 25 -10.54 13.01 -2.96
CA PRO A 25 -11.14 13.45 -4.21
C PRO A 25 -10.04 13.62 -5.27
N GLU A 26 -10.13 12.86 -6.36
CA GLU A 26 -9.17 12.76 -7.49
C GLU A 26 -7.87 11.97 -7.24
N MET A 27 -7.69 11.34 -6.08
CA MET A 27 -6.57 10.42 -5.83
C MET A 27 -7.11 8.99 -5.72
N ALA A 28 -6.43 8.06 -6.38
CA ALA A 28 -6.68 6.64 -6.23
C ALA A 28 -5.35 5.92 -6.02
N GLY A 29 -5.42 4.82 -5.30
CA GLY A 29 -4.27 4.00 -4.99
C GLY A 29 -4.36 3.50 -3.57
N SER A 30 -3.79 2.34 -3.35
CA SER A 30 -3.85 1.61 -2.11
C SER A 30 -2.44 1.17 -1.76
N LEU A 31 -2.07 1.39 -0.50
CA LEU A 31 -0.89 0.79 0.10
C LEU A 31 -1.37 -0.27 1.08
N ARG A 32 -0.81 -1.46 1.00
CA ARG A 32 -1.07 -2.52 1.97
C ARG A 32 0.24 -2.92 2.60
N LEU A 33 0.32 -2.86 3.92
CA LEU A 33 1.52 -3.22 4.67
C LEU A 33 1.42 -4.65 5.17
N GLY A 34 2.53 -5.36 5.12
CA GLY A 34 2.68 -6.72 5.62
C GLY A 34 4.01 -6.88 6.32
N ILE A 35 4.14 -7.96 7.07
CA ILE A 35 5.37 -8.31 7.77
C ILE A 35 5.66 -9.78 7.64
N GLU A 36 6.91 -10.15 7.90
CA GLU A 36 7.32 -11.53 8.10
C GLU A 36 7.93 -11.72 9.48
N LYS A 37 7.46 -12.77 10.17
CA LYS A 37 7.98 -13.20 11.46
C LYS A 37 7.90 -14.73 11.55
N ASP A 38 8.96 -15.35 12.08
CA ASP A 38 9.03 -16.80 12.26
C ASP A 38 8.77 -17.59 10.96
N SER A 39 9.34 -17.14 9.84
CA SER A 39 9.15 -17.70 8.49
C SER A 39 7.70 -17.70 7.99
N LYS A 40 6.83 -16.88 8.58
CA LYS A 40 5.46 -16.67 8.13
C LYS A 40 5.25 -15.20 7.81
N SER A 41 4.65 -14.92 6.66
CA SER A 41 4.27 -13.56 6.29
C SER A 41 2.76 -13.37 6.35
N PHE A 42 2.33 -12.18 6.75
CA PHE A 42 0.92 -11.81 6.81
C PHE A 42 0.74 -10.31 6.58
N TRP A 43 -0.39 -9.96 5.98
CA TRP A 43 -0.83 -8.57 5.86
C TRP A 43 -1.22 -8.04 7.24
N ILE A 44 -0.77 -6.84 7.56
CA ILE A 44 -1.08 -6.21 8.85
C ILE A 44 -2.57 -5.87 8.87
N ASN A 45 -3.26 -6.33 9.91
CA ASN A 45 -4.58 -5.79 10.22
C ASN A 45 -4.38 -4.40 10.87
N PRO A 46 -4.84 -3.32 10.23
CA PRO A 46 -4.52 -1.98 10.69
C PRO A 46 -5.30 -1.57 11.95
N ASP A 47 -6.37 -2.29 12.32
CA ASP A 47 -7.07 -2.10 13.60
C ASP A 47 -6.38 -2.85 14.75
N ARG A 48 -5.52 -3.82 14.42
CA ARG A 48 -4.77 -4.63 15.38
C ARG A 48 -3.36 -4.88 14.87
N PRO A 49 -2.52 -3.82 14.74
CA PRO A 49 -1.15 -3.99 14.32
C PRO A 49 -0.36 -4.80 15.37
N PRO A 50 0.75 -5.46 14.98
CA PRO A 50 1.66 -6.10 15.92
C PRO A 50 2.14 -5.10 16.98
N LYS A 51 2.23 -5.52 18.24
CA LYS A 51 2.56 -4.62 19.37
C LYS A 51 3.92 -3.94 19.26
N TYR A 52 4.86 -4.55 18.55
CA TYR A 52 6.22 -4.05 18.33
C TYR A 52 6.33 -3.09 17.15
N LEU A 53 5.22 -2.82 16.46
CA LEU A 53 5.16 -1.98 15.27
C LEU A 53 4.32 -0.75 15.59
N ASN A 54 4.96 0.42 15.67
CA ASN A 54 4.29 1.69 15.81
C ASN A 54 4.14 2.31 14.42
N ILE A 55 2.91 2.39 13.93
CA ILE A 55 2.58 3.03 12.65
C ILE A 55 1.75 4.27 12.94
N ALA A 56 2.26 5.42 12.52
CA ALA A 56 1.53 6.68 12.57
C ALA A 56 1.39 7.26 11.16
N THR A 57 0.32 8.00 10.95
CA THR A 57 0.03 8.65 9.69
C THR A 57 -0.22 10.13 9.87
N LYS A 58 0.19 10.92 8.89
CA LYS A 58 0.04 12.38 8.90
C LYS A 58 -0.30 12.87 7.50
N PRO A 59 -1.34 13.70 7.31
CA PRO A 59 -1.61 14.33 6.02
C PRO A 59 -0.51 15.34 5.68
N LEU A 60 -0.15 15.43 4.39
CA LEU A 60 0.80 16.43 3.92
C LEU A 60 0.15 17.82 3.83
N LYS A 61 0.92 18.86 4.16
CA LYS A 61 0.42 20.25 4.19
C LYS A 61 0.38 20.92 2.81
N LYS A 62 1.36 20.61 1.95
CA LYS A 62 1.55 21.29 0.66
C LYS A 62 0.85 20.62 -0.52
N THR A 63 0.48 19.35 -0.38
CA THR A 63 -0.20 18.58 -1.43
C THR A 63 -1.12 17.55 -0.82
N LYS A 64 -2.07 17.04 -1.61
CA LYS A 64 -2.85 15.86 -1.24
C LYS A 64 -1.90 14.67 -1.14
N GLY A 65 -1.80 14.12 0.06
CA GLY A 65 -0.94 12.97 0.33
C GLY A 65 -0.82 12.70 1.81
N ILE A 66 -0.01 11.70 2.12
CA ILE A 66 0.15 11.15 3.47
C ILE A 66 1.60 10.73 3.67
N LEU A 67 2.10 11.06 4.84
CA LEU A 67 3.32 10.51 5.40
C LEU A 67 2.93 9.40 6.36
N ILE A 68 3.61 8.26 6.23
CA ILE A 68 3.49 7.10 7.12
C ILE A 68 4.85 6.92 7.78
N SER A 69 4.89 7.03 9.10
CA SER A 69 6.08 6.74 9.89
C SER A 69 5.92 5.38 10.57
N ILE A 70 6.94 4.54 10.45
CA ILE A 70 6.97 3.17 10.96
C ILE A 70 8.19 3.04 11.87
N ARG A 71 7.95 2.82 13.17
CA ARG A 71 8.98 2.55 14.16
C ARG A 71 8.82 1.12 14.69
N VAL A 72 9.94 0.42 14.86
CA VAL A 72 9.93 -0.97 15.31
C VAL A 72 10.72 -1.15 16.60
N ASP A 73 10.18 -1.95 17.53
CA ASP A 73 10.82 -2.28 18.80
C ASP A 73 11.66 -3.58 18.73
N GLU A 74 11.52 -4.31 17.64
CA GLU A 74 12.30 -5.49 17.27
C GLU A 74 12.60 -5.46 15.76
N GLU A 75 13.70 -6.07 15.34
CA GLU A 75 14.00 -6.18 13.91
C GLU A 75 12.94 -7.04 13.21
N THR A 76 12.44 -6.57 12.07
CA THR A 76 11.39 -7.26 11.31
C THR A 76 11.50 -6.94 9.82
N GLU A 77 11.04 -7.84 8.97
CA GLU A 77 10.96 -7.59 7.54
C GLU A 77 9.59 -6.97 7.22
N LEU A 78 9.60 -5.73 6.74
CA LEU A 78 8.42 -5.05 6.22
C LEU A 78 8.23 -5.39 4.74
N TYR A 79 6.99 -5.67 4.38
CA TYR A 79 6.53 -5.82 3.01
C TYR A 79 5.44 -4.80 2.72
N TRP A 80 5.29 -4.44 1.45
CA TRP A 80 4.12 -3.70 1.00
C TRP A 80 3.68 -4.06 -0.40
N ALA A 81 2.39 -3.82 -0.66
CA ALA A 81 1.80 -3.76 -1.99
C ALA A 81 1.33 -2.34 -2.24
N PHE A 82 1.80 -1.72 -3.32
CA PHE A 82 1.37 -0.39 -3.76
C PHE A 82 0.77 -0.50 -5.15
N GLY A 83 -0.43 0.04 -5.34
CA GLY A 83 -1.12 0.01 -6.63
C GLY A 83 -2.61 0.23 -6.49
N GLY A 84 -3.40 -0.27 -7.45
CA GLY A 84 -4.85 -0.24 -7.34
C GLY A 84 -5.46 1.12 -7.66
N GLY A 85 -4.94 1.80 -8.69
CA GLY A 85 -5.36 3.14 -9.13
C GLY A 85 -6.78 3.20 -9.70
N ASN A 86 -7.79 2.84 -8.91
CA ASN A 86 -9.21 3.01 -9.21
C ASN A 86 -9.83 3.93 -8.15
N LEU A 87 -10.44 5.04 -8.58
CA LEU A 87 -11.00 6.07 -7.68
C LEU A 87 -12.07 5.53 -6.72
N ASN A 88 -12.71 4.43 -7.07
CA ASN A 88 -13.75 3.80 -6.27
C ASN A 88 -13.22 2.62 -5.43
N ALA A 89 -11.92 2.33 -5.49
CA ALA A 89 -11.33 1.21 -4.76
C ALA A 89 -11.21 1.54 -3.27
N THR A 90 -11.65 0.58 -2.44
CA THR A 90 -11.49 0.60 -0.97
C THR A 90 -10.43 -0.39 -0.49
N GLU A 91 -9.72 -1.05 -1.41
CA GLU A 91 -8.80 -2.17 -1.14
C GLU A 91 -7.88 -2.45 -2.34
N VAL A 92 -6.76 -3.13 -2.09
CA VAL A 92 -5.86 -3.62 -3.16
C VAL A 92 -6.47 -4.87 -3.79
N LYS A 93 -7.15 -4.69 -4.91
CA LYS A 93 -7.75 -5.78 -5.70
C LYS A 93 -7.15 -5.87 -7.10
N PRO A 94 -7.03 -7.08 -7.70
CA PRO A 94 -6.46 -7.24 -9.03
C PRO A 94 -7.09 -6.34 -10.09
N GLU A 95 -8.41 -6.26 -10.13
CA GLU A 95 -9.15 -5.43 -11.09
C GLU A 95 -8.78 -3.95 -11.02
N ASN A 96 -8.39 -3.45 -9.84
CA ASN A 96 -8.00 -2.05 -9.63
C ASN A 96 -6.54 -1.80 -10.06
N ALA A 97 -5.73 -2.85 -10.12
CA ALA A 97 -4.34 -2.80 -10.56
C ALA A 97 -4.18 -2.90 -12.08
N LYS A 98 -5.27 -3.22 -12.79
CA LYS A 98 -5.26 -3.33 -14.25
C LYS A 98 -4.76 -2.03 -14.88
N ASP A 99 -3.87 -2.17 -15.86
CA ASP A 99 -3.28 -1.06 -16.64
C ASP A 99 -2.50 -0.03 -15.80
N ASN A 100 -2.22 -0.30 -14.52
CA ASN A 100 -1.33 0.54 -13.72
C ASN A 100 0.10 0.41 -14.25
N ILE A 101 0.77 1.53 -14.50
CA ILE A 101 2.16 1.56 -15.01
C ILE A 101 3.04 2.23 -13.95
N TYR A 102 4.22 1.68 -13.71
CA TYR A 102 5.15 2.19 -12.70
C TYR A 102 6.45 2.63 -13.34
N SER A 103 6.87 3.86 -13.05
CA SER A 103 8.24 4.34 -13.24
C SER A 103 8.92 4.36 -11.88
N MET A 104 10.12 3.78 -11.78
CA MET A 104 10.85 3.64 -10.52
C MET A 104 12.26 4.20 -10.67
N GLU A 105 12.65 5.06 -9.75
CA GLU A 105 14.00 5.59 -9.62
C GLU A 105 14.43 5.51 -8.15
N ARG A 106 15.25 4.50 -7.83
CA ARG A 106 15.66 4.18 -6.45
C ARG A 106 14.45 4.07 -5.51
N SER A 107 14.29 5.01 -4.58
CA SER A 107 13.21 5.10 -3.61
C SER A 107 11.94 5.76 -4.14
N SER A 108 12.03 6.50 -5.25
CA SER A 108 10.96 7.31 -5.80
C SER A 108 10.22 6.55 -6.90
N VAL A 109 8.90 6.60 -6.84
CA VAL A 109 8.02 5.85 -7.74
C VAL A 109 6.94 6.78 -8.24
N ALA A 110 6.66 6.73 -9.54
CA ALA A 110 5.47 7.30 -10.14
C ALA A 110 4.59 6.17 -10.67
N MET A 111 3.35 6.09 -10.20
CA MET A 111 2.32 5.21 -10.71
C MET A 111 1.36 6.00 -11.60
N TYR A 112 1.22 5.56 -12.84
CA TYR A 112 0.26 6.07 -13.81
C TYR A 112 -0.98 5.18 -13.80
N TYR A 113 -2.16 5.79 -13.73
CA TYR A 113 -3.43 5.08 -13.69
C TYR A 113 -4.57 5.90 -14.33
N GLY A 114 -5.68 5.22 -14.65
CA GLY A 114 -6.82 5.81 -15.35
C GLY A 114 -6.76 5.58 -16.86
N GLU A 115 -7.52 6.36 -17.61
CA GLU A 115 -7.69 6.21 -19.06
C GLU A 115 -6.88 7.27 -19.82
N SER A 116 -6.62 7.06 -21.11
CA SER A 116 -5.75 7.93 -21.92
C SER A 116 -6.09 9.42 -21.84
N MET A 117 -7.37 9.79 -21.82
CA MET A 117 -7.82 11.19 -21.75
C MET A 117 -7.96 11.73 -20.32
N ASN A 118 -7.68 10.89 -19.31
CA ASN A 118 -7.82 11.20 -17.89
C ASN A 118 -6.73 10.47 -17.09
N LEU A 119 -5.51 10.48 -17.63
CA LEU A 119 -4.36 9.83 -17.02
C LEU A 119 -3.95 10.60 -15.77
N ARG A 120 -3.75 9.87 -14.68
CA ARG A 120 -3.37 10.43 -13.38
C ARG A 120 -2.07 9.81 -12.92
N ILE A 121 -1.37 10.55 -12.07
CA ILE A 121 -0.08 10.14 -11.51
C ILE A 121 -0.16 10.22 -9.99
N LEU A 122 0.23 9.14 -9.33
CA LEU A 122 0.46 9.08 -7.90
C LEU A 122 1.94 8.83 -7.65
N HIS A 123 2.55 9.63 -6.80
CA HIS A 123 3.94 9.46 -6.42
C HIS A 123 4.05 8.75 -5.08
N ALA A 124 5.03 7.88 -4.96
CA ALA A 124 5.39 7.25 -3.71
C ALA A 124 6.90 7.34 -3.49
N ILE A 125 7.29 7.51 -2.23
CA ILE A 125 8.67 7.47 -1.77
C ILE A 125 8.76 6.40 -0.69
N PHE A 126 9.64 5.44 -0.89
CA PHE A 126 9.87 4.30 0.01
C PHE A 126 11.27 4.38 0.64
N PRO A 127 11.56 3.61 1.71
CA PRO A 127 12.90 3.51 2.30
C PRO A 127 14.01 3.33 1.26
N LEU A 128 15.17 3.97 1.46
CA LEU A 128 16.29 3.92 0.50
C LEU A 128 16.85 2.51 0.34
N GLU A 129 16.80 1.73 1.41
CA GLU A 129 17.25 0.33 1.48
C GLU A 129 16.18 -0.64 0.97
N ALA A 130 15.02 -0.13 0.55
CA ALA A 130 13.94 -0.96 0.03
C ALA A 130 14.33 -1.63 -1.28
N SER A 131 14.00 -2.92 -1.37
CA SER A 131 13.94 -3.63 -2.65
C SER A 131 12.55 -3.50 -3.24
N LEU A 132 12.45 -3.07 -4.49
CA LEU A 132 11.17 -2.86 -5.20
C LEU A 132 11.10 -3.77 -6.43
N ARG A 133 9.92 -4.33 -6.72
CA ARG A 133 9.66 -5.11 -7.94
C ARG A 133 8.19 -5.08 -8.35
N LEU A 134 7.95 -5.24 -9.65
CA LEU A 134 6.61 -5.57 -10.13
C LEU A 134 6.23 -6.98 -9.68
N ALA A 135 4.97 -7.11 -9.29
CA ALA A 135 4.34 -8.31 -8.76
C ALA A 135 2.93 -8.48 -9.34
N ASP A 136 2.41 -9.71 -9.25
CA ASP A 136 1.10 -10.08 -9.73
C ASP A 136 0.04 -9.95 -8.62
N ALA A 137 -0.91 -9.04 -8.80
CA ALA A 137 -2.02 -8.86 -7.86
C ALA A 137 -2.86 -10.13 -7.66
N LEU A 138 -2.84 -11.07 -8.61
CA LEU A 138 -3.56 -12.33 -8.44
C LEU A 138 -2.91 -13.27 -7.41
N GLN A 139 -1.68 -12.97 -6.98
CA GLN A 139 -0.89 -13.81 -6.08
C GLN A 139 -0.56 -13.04 -4.78
N GLN A 140 -1.59 -12.54 -4.10
CA GLN A 140 -1.43 -11.61 -2.97
C GLN A 140 -2.05 -12.08 -1.65
N ASP A 141 -2.25 -13.38 -1.43
CA ASP A 141 -2.82 -13.90 -0.18
C ASP A 141 -1.90 -13.59 1.01
N THR A 142 -0.59 -13.61 0.78
CA THR A 142 0.44 -13.20 1.75
C THR A 142 1.45 -12.24 1.13
N PRO A 143 2.13 -11.40 1.94
CA PRO A 143 3.16 -10.49 1.43
C PRO A 143 4.31 -11.22 0.73
N LEU A 144 4.75 -12.37 1.27
CA LEU A 144 5.82 -13.15 0.67
C LEU A 144 5.40 -13.81 -0.65
N GLN A 145 4.15 -14.26 -0.78
CA GLN A 145 3.62 -14.76 -2.05
C GLN A 145 3.60 -13.65 -3.10
N LEU A 146 3.10 -12.46 -2.75
CA LEU A 146 3.11 -11.31 -3.65
C LEU A 146 4.55 -10.97 -4.06
N TRP A 147 5.44 -10.88 -3.08
CA TRP A 147 6.85 -10.63 -3.32
C TRP A 147 7.46 -11.64 -4.28
N ASN A 148 7.05 -12.91 -4.28
CA ASN A 148 7.62 -13.94 -5.13
C ASN A 148 6.92 -14.12 -6.49
N SER A 149 5.70 -13.60 -6.66
CA SER A 149 4.79 -13.84 -7.79
C SER A 149 5.34 -13.59 -9.21
N GLY A 150 6.23 -12.61 -9.37
CA GLY A 150 6.93 -12.33 -10.63
C GLY A 150 6.33 -11.16 -11.42
N LYS A 151 6.94 -10.83 -12.57
CA LYS A 151 6.64 -9.59 -13.31
C LYS A 151 5.57 -9.75 -14.41
N LYS A 152 5.25 -10.97 -14.85
CA LYS A 152 4.36 -11.21 -15.99
C LYS A 152 2.90 -11.27 -15.51
N THR A 153 2.20 -10.15 -15.59
CA THR A 153 0.79 -10.04 -15.21
C THR A 153 0.10 -8.90 -15.97
N ALA A 154 -1.23 -8.97 -16.09
CA ALA A 154 -2.08 -7.86 -16.52
C ALA A 154 -2.53 -6.97 -15.35
N TYR A 155 -2.25 -7.38 -14.12
CA TYR A 155 -2.67 -6.73 -12.88
C TYR A 155 -1.44 -6.38 -12.02
N PRO A 156 -0.58 -5.47 -12.48
CA PRO A 156 0.68 -5.16 -11.80
C PRO A 156 0.47 -4.39 -10.49
N LEU A 157 1.04 -4.92 -9.41
CA LEU A 157 1.31 -4.17 -8.19
C LEU A 157 2.81 -3.90 -8.08
N LEU A 158 3.17 -2.81 -7.42
CA LEU A 158 4.51 -2.62 -6.92
C LEU A 158 4.64 -3.28 -5.54
N ALA A 159 5.36 -4.40 -5.50
CA ALA A 159 5.75 -5.02 -4.24
C ALA A 159 7.07 -4.40 -3.75
N GLY A 160 7.15 -4.15 -2.46
CA GLY A 160 8.39 -3.71 -1.83
C GLY A 160 8.69 -4.48 -0.55
N LYS A 161 9.97 -4.48 -0.21
CA LYS A 161 10.51 -5.20 0.93
C LYS A 161 11.64 -4.40 1.58
N CYS A 162 11.65 -4.28 2.90
CA CYS A 162 12.67 -3.56 3.66
C CYS A 162 12.85 -4.18 5.04
N THR A 163 14.10 -4.45 5.43
CA THR A 163 14.43 -4.85 6.80
C THR A 163 14.39 -3.62 7.69
N LEU A 164 13.48 -3.60 8.66
CA LEU A 164 13.36 -2.53 9.64
C LEU A 164 14.20 -2.87 10.87
N LYS A 165 15.18 -2.04 11.19
CA LYS A 165 16.05 -2.24 12.35
C LYS A 165 15.42 -1.71 13.62
N LYS A 166 15.64 -2.43 14.72
CA LYS A 166 15.15 -2.06 16.05
C LYS A 166 15.56 -0.62 16.42
N GLY A 167 14.58 0.17 16.86
CA GLY A 167 14.77 1.53 17.36
C GLY A 167 14.90 2.59 16.27
N GLU A 168 14.96 2.20 14.99
CA GLU A 168 14.94 3.11 13.85
C GLU A 168 13.50 3.48 13.46
N THR A 169 13.36 4.57 12.70
CA THR A 169 12.07 5.03 12.16
C THR A 169 12.20 5.18 10.66
N TYR A 170 11.24 4.62 9.95
CA TYR A 170 11.21 4.58 8.50
C TYR A 170 9.98 5.32 8.00
N TYR A 171 10.13 5.97 6.85
CA TYR A 171 9.07 6.77 6.26
C TYR A 171 8.62 6.17 4.93
N ILE A 172 7.32 6.24 4.68
CA ILE A 172 6.71 6.06 3.36
C ILE A 172 5.87 7.30 3.11
N CYS A 173 6.04 7.92 1.95
CA CYS A 173 5.25 9.09 1.57
C CYS A 173 4.52 8.80 0.26
N VAL A 174 3.20 9.03 0.23
CA VAL A 174 2.38 8.88 -0.98
C VAL A 174 1.65 10.18 -1.24
N TYR A 175 1.79 10.75 -2.44
CA TYR A 175 1.33 12.10 -2.72
C TYR A 175 1.09 12.37 -4.20
N ARG A 176 0.30 13.41 -4.50
CA ARG A 176 0.21 13.98 -5.84
C ARG A 176 1.31 15.03 -6.02
N GLN A 177 2.12 14.92 -7.06
CA GLN A 177 3.16 15.93 -7.33
C GLN A 177 2.49 17.26 -7.67
N THR A 178 3.00 18.32 -7.04
CA THR A 178 2.72 19.72 -7.40
C THR A 178 4.05 20.45 -7.51
N PRO A 179 4.12 21.62 -8.17
CA PRO A 179 5.37 22.40 -8.24
C PRO A 179 5.97 22.71 -6.86
N GLU A 180 5.17 22.81 -5.80
CA GLU A 180 5.63 23.05 -4.43
C GLU A 180 5.94 21.77 -3.62
N ALA A 181 5.69 20.59 -4.19
CA ALA A 181 5.82 19.29 -3.54
C ALA A 181 6.61 18.32 -4.43
N ASP A 182 7.94 18.48 -4.39
CA ASP A 182 8.91 17.52 -4.94
C ASP A 182 9.78 17.01 -3.78
N TYR A 183 9.40 15.85 -3.24
CA TYR A 183 10.03 15.31 -2.03
C TYR A 183 11.12 14.29 -2.38
N LEU A 184 12.14 14.24 -1.53
CA LEU A 184 13.17 13.21 -1.52
C LEU A 184 13.14 12.53 -0.16
N TYR A 185 13.64 11.29 -0.09
CA TYR A 185 13.50 10.47 1.12
C TYR A 185 13.98 11.16 2.40
N TYR A 186 15.13 11.83 2.33
CA TYR A 186 15.75 12.50 3.47
C TYR A 186 15.01 13.77 3.94
N HIS A 187 14.04 14.28 3.17
CA HIS A 187 13.19 15.39 3.60
C HIS A 187 11.99 14.91 4.43
N LEU A 188 11.70 13.61 4.47
CA LEU A 188 10.44 13.10 5.02
C LEU A 188 10.33 13.20 6.54
N GLU A 189 11.47 13.21 7.25
CA GLU A 189 11.50 13.37 8.72
C GLU A 189 11.03 14.76 9.15
N ASP A 190 11.25 15.79 8.33
CA ASP A 190 10.92 17.19 8.62
C ASP A 190 9.45 17.57 8.32
N LEU A 191 8.67 16.66 7.71
CA LEU A 191 7.30 16.94 7.22
C LEU A 191 6.25 16.85 8.32
#